data_AF-A0A8J2T3C9-F1
#
_entry.id   AF-A0A8J2T3C9-F1
#
_cell.length_a   1.000
_cell.length_b   1.000
_cell.length_c   1.000
_cell.angle_alpha   90.00
_cell.angle_beta   90.00
_cell.angle_gamma   90.00
#
_symmetry.space_group_name_H-M   'P 1'
#
loop_
_entity.id
_entity.type
_entity.pdbx_description
1 polymer ?
#
loop_
_entity_poly.entity_id
_entity_poly.type
_entity_poly.pdbx_seq_one_letter_code
_entity_poly.pdbx_strand_id
1 'polypeptide(L)'
;MPSHQCRPCTAVALITLLAGHACSAWQPLHQRHHHTTMRAKRAKKVDREAAWAEKKAREAQDKKRRKGRATDIAPAAVVANGVPIPEDHRFEQFFYDAPTSAKMMRLVRRFEKPLLVCVPSIAAKLDSSGDDYLLLDRDERFATLRHYEPFDLRSPKSVSYDFDALFLDPPFANVTPAELAEAVAELCGDRQVPLFVGYNLQRGAELVDAFASFDLRDTGDVLGYATGVMEGRISLFTNWRP
;
A
#
# COMPACT_ATOMS: atom_id res chain seq x y z
N MET A 1 -7.13 -49.96 -30.09
CA MET A 1 -7.52 -50.35 -31.45
C MET A 1 -9.01 -50.68 -31.42
N PRO A 2 -9.84 -50.03 -32.24
CA PRO A 2 -9.98 -50.23 -33.70
C PRO A 2 -9.82 -48.89 -34.47
N SER A 3 -9.19 -48.75 -35.62
CA SER A 3 -9.27 -49.39 -36.95
C SER A 3 -10.47 -48.97 -37.82
N HIS A 4 -10.14 -48.10 -38.79
CA HIS A 4 -10.70 -47.93 -40.14
C HIS A 4 -12.16 -47.51 -40.36
N GLN A 5 -12.32 -46.44 -41.14
CA GLN A 5 -12.96 -46.56 -42.46
C GLN A 5 -12.59 -45.38 -43.39
N CYS A 6 -12.09 -45.76 -44.58
CA CYS A 6 -11.85 -44.92 -45.74
C CYS A 6 -12.97 -45.10 -46.79
N ARG A 7 -13.00 -44.16 -47.74
CA ARG A 7 -13.42 -44.21 -49.18
C ARG A 7 -14.62 -43.29 -49.50
N PRO A 8 -14.90 -42.93 -50.78
CA PRO A 8 -14.08 -42.89 -52.03
C PRO A 8 -14.15 -41.49 -52.73
N CYS A 9 -13.15 -41.05 -53.51
CA CYS A 9 -13.00 -41.14 -54.98
C CYS A 9 -14.22 -40.87 -55.87
N THR A 10 -14.16 -39.78 -56.65
CA THR A 10 -14.55 -39.64 -58.09
C THR A 10 -13.89 -38.34 -58.58
N ALA A 11 -12.95 -38.27 -59.53
CA ALA A 11 -12.83 -38.78 -60.90
C ALA A 11 -13.08 -37.67 -61.95
N VAL A 12 -12.05 -37.42 -62.79
CA VAL A 12 -12.11 -37.01 -64.23
C VAL A 12 -12.51 -35.55 -64.49
N ALA A 13 -11.80 -34.70 -65.25
CA ALA A 13 -11.33 -34.72 -66.64
C ALA A 13 -10.26 -33.61 -66.83
N LEU A 14 -9.17 -33.77 -67.60
CA LEU A 14 -9.04 -33.44 -69.05
C LEU A 14 -9.47 -31.98 -69.40
N ILE A 15 -8.81 -31.15 -70.21
CA ILE A 15 -7.60 -31.19 -71.03
C ILE A 15 -7.35 -29.76 -71.58
N THR A 16 -6.08 -29.39 -71.76
CA THR A 16 -5.47 -28.43 -72.74
C THR A 16 -5.83 -26.92 -72.86
N LEU A 17 -4.72 -26.15 -72.86
CA LEU A 17 -4.30 -25.06 -73.77
C LEU A 17 -5.20 -23.84 -74.02
N LEU A 18 -4.67 -22.62 -73.76
CA LEU A 18 -4.08 -21.75 -74.80
C LEU A 18 -3.50 -20.46 -74.20
N ALA A 19 -2.55 -19.89 -74.94
CA ALA A 19 -1.72 -18.73 -74.63
C ALA A 19 -2.49 -17.39 -74.55
N GLY A 20 -1.89 -16.38 -73.92
CA GLY A 20 -2.32 -14.99 -74.12
C GLY A 20 -1.82 -13.97 -73.11
N HIS A 21 -0.62 -13.43 -73.37
CA HIS A 21 -0.14 -12.07 -73.14
C HIS A 21 -0.83 -11.08 -72.15
N ALA A 22 0.06 -10.31 -71.51
CA ALA A 22 -0.07 -8.96 -70.94
C ALA A 22 -0.58 -8.89 -69.48
N CYS A 23 0.29 -8.63 -68.51
CA CYS A 23 0.97 -7.37 -68.15
C CYS A 23 0.10 -6.47 -67.25
N SER A 24 0.73 -6.05 -66.15
CA SER A 24 0.43 -4.91 -65.28
C SER A 24 -0.61 -5.08 -64.16
N ALA A 25 -0.12 -4.78 -62.94
CA ALA A 25 -0.83 -4.35 -61.73
C ALA A 25 -1.19 -5.41 -60.67
N TRP A 26 -0.17 -6.03 -60.06
CA TRP A 26 -0.28 -6.52 -58.67
C TRP A 26 0.92 -6.01 -57.85
N GLN A 27 0.69 -4.93 -57.10
CA GLN A 27 1.57 -4.53 -56.01
C GLN A 27 1.56 -5.63 -54.92
N PRO A 28 2.71 -6.05 -54.36
CA PRO A 28 2.72 -7.10 -53.37
C PRO A 28 2.27 -6.58 -52.00
N LEU A 29 1.11 -7.06 -51.54
CA LEU A 29 0.56 -6.88 -50.19
C LEU A 29 1.43 -7.53 -49.07
N HIS A 30 2.62 -8.04 -49.40
CA HIS A 30 3.49 -8.78 -48.47
C HIS A 30 4.51 -7.91 -47.72
N GLN A 31 4.71 -6.64 -48.09
CA GLN A 31 5.68 -5.77 -47.42
C GLN A 31 5.12 -4.97 -46.22
N ARG A 32 3.80 -4.79 -46.10
CA ARG A 32 3.21 -3.97 -45.00
C ARG A 32 3.11 -4.71 -43.64
N HIS A 33 3.06 -6.04 -43.63
CA HIS A 33 2.94 -6.83 -42.40
C HIS A 33 4.28 -7.07 -41.66
N HIS A 34 5.41 -7.08 -42.37
CA HIS A 34 6.73 -7.28 -41.75
C HIS A 34 7.28 -6.02 -41.05
N HIS A 35 6.99 -4.82 -41.57
CA HIS A 35 7.46 -3.57 -40.94
C HIS A 35 6.66 -3.19 -39.68
N THR A 36 5.37 -3.50 -39.62
CA THR A 36 4.49 -3.21 -38.47
C THR A 36 4.80 -4.11 -37.27
N THR A 37 5.06 -5.39 -37.50
CA THR A 37 5.41 -6.36 -36.44
C THR A 37 6.79 -6.09 -35.83
N MET A 38 7.77 -5.63 -36.62
CA MET A 38 9.10 -5.24 -36.12
C MET A 38 9.07 -3.95 -35.29
N ARG A 39 8.25 -2.96 -35.67
CA ARG A 39 8.04 -1.73 -34.88
C ARG A 39 7.34 -2.02 -33.54
N ALA A 40 6.30 -2.84 -33.54
CA ALA A 40 5.58 -3.22 -32.31
C ALA A 40 6.46 -4.01 -31.32
N LYS A 41 7.34 -4.90 -31.82
CA LYS A 41 8.30 -5.64 -30.99
C LYS A 41 9.38 -4.72 -30.41
N ARG A 42 9.86 -3.72 -31.16
CA ARG A 42 10.79 -2.71 -30.65
C ARG A 42 10.15 -1.82 -29.58
N ALA A 43 8.92 -1.35 -29.78
CA ALA A 43 8.20 -0.55 -28.79
C ALA A 43 8.03 -1.30 -27.46
N LYS A 44 7.54 -2.55 -27.48
CA LYS A 44 7.42 -3.39 -26.27
C LYS A 44 8.75 -3.65 -25.55
N LYS A 45 9.87 -3.69 -26.28
CA LYS A 45 11.21 -3.87 -25.69
C LYS A 45 11.66 -2.60 -24.98
N VAL A 46 11.45 -1.44 -25.61
CA VAL A 46 11.79 -0.12 -25.04
C VAL A 46 10.98 0.15 -23.77
N ASP A 47 9.68 -0.16 -23.76
CA ASP A 47 8.83 0.01 -22.56
C ASP A 47 9.30 -0.87 -21.39
N ARG A 48 9.77 -2.08 -21.69
CA ARG A 48 10.26 -3.02 -20.67
C ARG A 48 11.62 -2.60 -20.11
N GLU A 49 12.48 -2.00 -20.93
CA GLU A 49 13.77 -1.45 -20.51
C GLU A 49 13.57 -0.17 -19.67
N ALA A 50 12.63 0.70 -20.04
CA ALA A 50 12.26 1.88 -19.26
C ALA A 50 11.70 1.49 -17.86
N ALA A 51 10.75 0.56 -17.81
CA ALA A 51 10.19 0.07 -16.55
C ALA A 51 11.25 -0.63 -15.66
N TRP A 52 12.20 -1.34 -16.26
CA TRP A 52 13.31 -1.95 -15.50
C TRP A 52 14.30 -0.90 -14.98
N ALA A 53 14.61 0.13 -15.76
CA ALA A 53 15.46 1.24 -15.33
C ALA A 53 14.83 2.02 -14.18
N GLU A 54 13.54 2.30 -14.24
CA GLU A 54 12.78 2.97 -13.18
C GLU A 54 12.76 2.13 -11.89
N LYS A 55 12.52 0.82 -12.00
CA LYS A 55 12.60 -0.10 -10.86
C LYS A 55 13.99 -0.10 -10.22
N LYS A 56 15.06 -0.18 -11.02
CA LYS A 56 16.44 -0.14 -10.53
C LYS A 56 16.80 1.20 -9.89
N ALA A 57 16.33 2.31 -10.44
CA ALA A 57 16.55 3.63 -9.87
C ALA A 57 15.89 3.74 -8.49
N ARG A 58 14.65 3.24 -8.36
CA ARG A 58 13.94 3.16 -7.07
C ARG A 58 14.68 2.29 -6.06
N GLU A 59 15.08 1.08 -6.44
CA GLU A 59 15.85 0.17 -5.56
C GLU A 59 17.20 0.77 -5.13
N ALA A 60 17.89 1.50 -6.02
CA ALA A 60 19.14 2.17 -5.69
C ALA A 60 18.94 3.36 -4.74
N GLN A 61 17.84 4.10 -4.91
CA GLN A 61 17.45 5.19 -4.03
C GLN A 61 17.08 4.66 -2.63
N ASP A 62 16.31 3.57 -2.56
CA ASP A 62 15.95 2.88 -1.32
C ASP A 62 17.20 2.35 -0.59
N LYS A 63 18.13 1.74 -1.32
CA LYS A 63 19.39 1.23 -0.75
C LYS A 63 20.30 2.35 -0.21
N LYS A 64 20.26 3.55 -0.80
CA LYS A 64 20.98 4.72 -0.28
C LYS A 64 20.36 5.27 1.01
N ARG A 65 19.03 5.24 1.14
CA ARG A 65 18.31 5.68 2.36
C ARG A 65 18.61 4.81 3.58
N ARG A 66 18.82 3.50 3.39
CA ARG A 66 19.06 2.52 4.46
C ARG A 66 20.40 2.64 5.22
N LYS A 67 21.31 3.56 4.88
CA LYS A 67 22.70 3.59 5.42
C LYS A 67 22.98 4.59 6.57
N GLY A 68 21.99 5.32 7.08
CA GLY A 68 22.17 6.31 8.16
C GLY A 68 21.51 5.92 9.51
N ARG A 69 21.85 6.62 10.61
CA ARG A 69 21.04 6.57 11.84
C ARG A 69 19.66 7.20 11.53
N ALA A 70 18.64 6.88 12.33
CA ALA A 70 17.29 7.46 12.16
C ALA A 70 17.30 8.99 12.02
N THR A 71 18.25 9.66 12.70
CA THR A 71 18.47 11.12 12.70
C THR A 71 19.11 11.68 11.44
N ASP A 72 19.72 10.85 10.59
CA ASP A 72 20.50 11.28 9.42
C ASP A 72 19.69 11.19 8.11
N ILE A 73 18.43 10.77 8.21
CA ILE A 73 17.57 10.50 7.06
C ILE A 73 16.69 11.71 6.82
N ALA A 74 16.67 12.18 5.56
CA ALA A 74 15.78 13.27 5.16
C ALA A 74 14.32 12.89 5.51
N PRO A 75 13.63 13.69 6.33
CA PRO A 75 12.29 13.36 6.80
C PRO A 75 11.33 13.27 5.63
N ALA A 76 10.45 12.27 5.67
CA ALA A 76 9.31 12.29 4.76
C ALA A 76 8.34 13.42 5.14
N ALA A 77 7.41 13.76 4.27
CA ALA A 77 6.37 14.73 4.55
C ALA A 77 5.01 14.24 4.08
N VAL A 78 3.97 14.62 4.81
CA VAL A 78 2.57 14.47 4.41
C VAL A 78 2.02 15.86 4.11
N VAL A 79 1.05 15.95 3.19
CA VAL A 79 0.39 17.22 2.88
C VAL A 79 -0.94 17.25 3.62
N ALA A 80 -1.09 18.19 4.55
CA ALA A 80 -2.35 18.48 5.24
C ALA A 80 -2.83 19.86 4.78
N ASN A 81 -4.01 19.94 4.16
CA ASN A 81 -4.60 21.19 3.67
C ASN A 81 -3.65 22.06 2.83
N GLY A 82 -2.89 21.41 1.94
CA GLY A 82 -1.93 22.07 1.04
C GLY A 82 -0.59 22.43 1.69
N VAL A 83 -0.42 22.18 2.99
CA VAL A 83 0.80 22.45 3.73
C VAL A 83 1.60 21.15 3.93
N PRO A 84 2.87 21.08 3.51
CA PRO A 84 3.71 19.94 3.82
C PRO A 84 4.13 19.96 5.30
N ILE A 85 3.82 18.88 6.01
CA ILE A 85 4.23 18.64 7.39
C ILE A 85 5.31 17.53 7.35
N PRO A 86 6.58 17.86 7.61
CA PRO A 86 7.64 16.85 7.68
C PRO A 86 7.55 16.03 8.97
N GLU A 87 8.00 14.79 8.89
CA GLU A 87 8.22 13.92 10.05
C GLU A 87 9.02 14.66 11.13
N ASP A 88 8.58 14.52 12.38
CA ASP A 88 9.35 14.93 13.56
C ASP A 88 9.78 13.71 14.36
N HIS A 89 11.03 13.28 14.16
CA HIS A 89 11.58 12.10 14.80
C HIS A 89 11.75 12.25 16.32
N ARG A 90 11.63 13.46 16.89
CA ARG A 90 11.57 13.65 18.34
C ARG A 90 10.30 13.05 18.94
N PHE A 91 9.23 12.95 18.14
CA PHE A 91 8.00 12.26 18.48
C PHE A 91 7.96 10.81 17.99
N GLU A 92 9.08 10.30 17.45
CA GLU A 92 9.13 9.02 16.71
C GLU A 92 8.12 8.95 15.56
N GLN A 93 7.82 10.11 14.95
CA GLN A 93 6.86 10.19 13.86
C GLN A 93 7.51 9.72 12.56
N PHE A 94 7.03 8.59 12.04
CA PHE A 94 7.40 8.06 10.73
C PHE A 94 6.15 7.85 9.90
N PHE A 95 6.15 8.29 8.65
CA PHE A 95 5.00 8.12 7.77
C PHE A 95 5.10 6.83 6.97
N TYR A 96 3.97 6.16 6.74
CA TYR A 96 3.91 4.98 5.90
C TYR A 96 4.44 5.24 4.49
N ASP A 97 5.08 4.23 3.89
CA ASP A 97 5.40 4.26 2.47
C ASP A 97 4.12 4.17 1.61
N ALA A 98 4.26 4.34 0.29
CA ALA A 98 3.11 4.31 -0.61
C ALA A 98 2.37 2.94 -0.61
N PRO A 99 3.06 1.78 -0.68
CA PRO A 99 2.39 0.47 -0.57
C PRO A 99 1.59 0.29 0.74
N THR A 100 2.19 0.63 1.87
CA THR A 100 1.58 0.48 3.19
C THR A 100 0.44 1.45 3.37
N SER A 101 0.62 2.71 2.98
CA SER A 101 -0.45 3.70 2.92
C SER A 101 -1.66 3.20 2.14
N ALA A 102 -1.44 2.64 0.94
CA ALA A 102 -2.54 2.13 0.11
C ALA A 102 -3.25 0.94 0.78
N LYS A 103 -2.50 0.08 1.47
CA LYS A 103 -3.06 -1.03 2.25
C LYS A 103 -3.91 -0.53 3.42
N MET A 104 -3.36 0.35 4.24
CA MET A 104 -4.05 0.91 5.41
C MET A 104 -5.30 1.68 4.99
N MET A 105 -5.25 2.47 3.92
CA MET A 105 -6.44 3.16 3.38
C MET A 105 -7.56 2.18 2.98
N ARG A 106 -7.23 1.04 2.36
CA ARG A 106 -8.25 0.01 2.03
C ARG A 106 -8.88 -0.60 3.28
N LEU A 107 -8.10 -0.76 4.33
CA LEU A 107 -8.56 -1.35 5.59
C LEU A 107 -9.43 -0.37 6.38
N VAL A 108 -8.96 0.87 6.54
CA VAL A 108 -9.66 1.94 7.26
C VAL A 108 -11.02 2.24 6.64
N ARG A 109 -11.11 2.27 5.31
CA ARG A 109 -12.38 2.49 4.58
C ARG A 109 -13.41 1.36 4.69
N ARG A 110 -13.12 0.31 5.45
CA ARG A 110 -14.13 -0.71 5.81
C ARG A 110 -14.99 -0.29 7.00
N PHE A 111 -14.61 0.81 7.65
CA PHE A 111 -15.22 1.35 8.86
C PHE A 111 -15.77 2.74 8.54
N GLU A 112 -16.93 3.07 9.10
CA GLU A 112 -17.63 4.32 8.86
C GLU A 112 -16.99 5.47 9.65
N LYS A 113 -16.54 5.20 10.88
CA LYS A 113 -16.04 6.21 11.82
C LYS A 113 -14.71 5.74 12.45
N PRO A 114 -13.64 5.65 11.66
CA PRO A 114 -12.35 5.19 12.18
C PRO A 114 -11.74 6.24 13.12
N LEU A 115 -11.37 5.81 14.33
CA LEU A 115 -10.51 6.58 15.22
C LEU A 115 -9.05 6.26 14.91
N LEU A 116 -8.27 7.30 14.65
CA LEU A 116 -6.85 7.22 14.29
C LEU A 116 -6.02 7.80 15.44
N VAL A 117 -5.11 7.02 16.02
CA VAL A 117 -4.24 7.45 17.12
C VAL A 117 -2.78 7.38 16.68
N CYS A 118 -2.10 8.54 16.65
CA CYS A 118 -0.74 8.65 16.11
C CYS A 118 -0.62 8.20 14.64
N VAL A 119 -1.70 8.28 13.83
CA VAL A 119 -1.69 7.89 12.40
C VAL A 119 -1.96 9.08 11.45
N PRO A 120 -1.21 10.20 11.56
CA PRO A 120 -1.55 11.43 10.86
C PRO A 120 -1.45 11.32 9.32
N SER A 121 -0.60 10.41 8.82
CA SER A 121 -0.46 10.20 7.37
C SER A 121 -1.71 9.62 6.70
N ILE A 122 -2.49 8.83 7.44
CA ILE A 122 -3.77 8.28 6.99
C ILE A 122 -4.87 9.32 7.17
N ALA A 123 -4.88 10.04 8.30
CA ALA A 123 -5.82 11.12 8.55
C ALA A 123 -5.77 12.18 7.43
N ALA A 124 -4.59 12.63 7.03
CA ALA A 124 -4.43 13.60 5.94
C ALA A 124 -5.00 13.12 4.60
N LYS A 125 -4.94 11.81 4.31
CA LYS A 125 -5.51 11.21 3.09
C LYS A 125 -7.04 11.10 3.15
N LEU A 126 -7.59 10.77 4.32
CA LEU A 126 -9.05 10.76 4.54
C LEU A 126 -9.60 12.19 4.44
N ASP A 127 -8.91 13.16 5.06
CA ASP A 127 -9.28 14.57 5.00
C ASP A 127 -9.33 15.09 3.56
N SER A 128 -8.30 14.81 2.75
CA SER A 128 -8.27 15.23 1.35
C SER A 128 -9.34 14.54 0.50
N SER A 129 -9.79 13.35 0.91
CA SER A 129 -10.82 12.57 0.20
C SER A 129 -12.24 12.94 0.64
N GLY A 130 -12.39 13.74 1.70
CA GLY A 130 -13.68 14.07 2.28
C GLY A 130 -14.26 12.99 3.20
N ASP A 131 -13.51 11.92 3.48
CA ASP A 131 -13.94 10.78 4.31
C ASP A 131 -14.08 11.20 5.79
N ASP A 132 -14.88 10.47 6.57
CA ASP A 132 -15.04 10.64 8.02
C ASP A 132 -13.89 9.94 8.78
N TYR A 133 -13.47 10.55 9.90
CA TYR A 133 -12.43 10.06 10.80
C TYR A 133 -12.36 10.97 12.04
N LEU A 134 -11.62 10.53 13.06
CA LEU A 134 -11.04 11.43 14.05
C LEU A 134 -9.56 11.10 14.23
N LEU A 135 -8.68 12.10 14.19
CA LEU A 135 -7.26 11.97 14.52
C LEU A 135 -7.01 12.44 15.96
N LEU A 136 -6.43 11.55 16.75
CA LEU A 136 -5.82 11.82 18.05
C LEU A 136 -4.30 11.80 17.90
N ASP A 137 -3.67 12.96 18.07
CA ASP A 137 -2.21 13.08 18.03
C ASP A 137 -1.74 14.17 19.00
N ARG A 138 -0.49 14.10 19.43
CA ARG A 138 0.14 15.14 20.24
C ARG A 138 0.68 16.29 19.41
N ASP A 139 0.86 16.06 18.11
CA ASP A 139 1.47 16.98 17.18
C ASP A 139 0.45 17.97 16.62
N GLU A 140 0.37 19.14 17.25
CA GLU A 140 -0.56 20.22 16.90
C GLU A 140 -0.37 20.79 15.49
N ARG A 141 0.71 20.43 14.77
CA ARG A 141 0.85 20.78 13.35
C ARG A 141 -0.30 20.19 12.51
N PHE A 142 -0.91 19.10 12.98
CA PHE A 142 -2.08 18.48 12.36
C PHE A 142 -3.42 19.10 12.77
N ALA A 143 -3.45 20.12 13.62
CA ALA A 143 -4.68 20.82 14.02
C ALA A 143 -5.38 21.56 12.85
N THR A 144 -4.74 21.62 11.68
CA THR A 144 -5.36 22.13 10.46
C THR A 144 -6.34 21.15 9.81
N LEU A 145 -6.29 19.84 10.15
CA LEU A 145 -7.19 18.81 9.64
C LEU A 145 -8.61 18.98 10.20
N ARG A 146 -9.67 18.59 9.44
CA ARG A 146 -11.07 18.82 9.84
C ARG A 146 -11.45 18.16 11.16
N HIS A 147 -10.90 16.96 11.42
CA HIS A 147 -11.24 16.15 12.59
C HIS A 147 -9.97 15.77 13.34
N TYR A 148 -9.44 16.71 14.11
CA TYR A 148 -8.26 16.54 14.95
C TYR A 148 -8.58 16.91 16.40
N GLU A 149 -8.08 16.12 17.35
CA GLU A 149 -8.05 16.48 18.75
C GLU A 149 -6.65 16.20 19.36
N PRO A 150 -6.12 17.11 20.19
CA PRO A 150 -4.85 16.89 20.87
C PRO A 150 -5.00 15.77 21.92
N PHE A 151 -4.07 14.82 21.87
CA PHE A 151 -4.08 13.63 22.72
C PHE A 151 -2.67 13.19 23.10
N ASP A 152 -2.48 12.80 24.36
CA ASP A 152 -1.22 12.24 24.87
C ASP A 152 -1.48 10.81 25.37
N LEU A 153 -0.77 9.84 24.79
CA LEU A 153 -0.84 8.43 25.20
C LEU A 153 -0.48 8.22 26.68
N ARG A 154 0.31 9.11 27.29
CA ARG A 154 0.70 9.02 28.71
C ARG A 154 -0.29 9.66 29.67
N SER A 155 -1.28 10.38 29.14
CA SER A 155 -2.34 11.00 29.91
C SER A 155 -3.66 10.83 29.15
N PRO A 156 -4.10 9.57 28.94
CA PRO A 156 -5.24 9.30 28.09
C PRO A 156 -6.51 9.89 28.69
N LYS A 157 -7.42 10.27 27.80
CA LYS A 157 -8.74 10.79 28.12
C LYS A 157 -9.77 10.17 27.20
N SER A 158 -10.95 9.88 27.71
CA SER A 158 -12.10 9.52 26.87
C SER A 158 -12.39 10.61 25.83
N VAL A 159 -12.97 10.19 24.71
CA VAL A 159 -13.44 11.07 23.62
C VAL A 159 -14.91 10.80 23.35
N SER A 160 -15.66 11.83 22.97
CA SER A 160 -17.10 11.71 22.67
C SER A 160 -17.38 11.12 21.28
N TYR A 161 -16.34 10.88 20.48
CA TYR A 161 -16.46 10.33 19.14
C TYR A 161 -16.89 8.87 19.18
N ASP A 162 -18.00 8.56 18.53
CA ASP A 162 -18.59 7.22 18.45
C ASP A 162 -17.94 6.42 17.31
N PHE A 163 -16.72 5.96 17.54
CA PHE A 163 -15.95 5.20 16.56
C PHE A 163 -16.31 3.72 16.51
N ASP A 164 -16.17 3.12 15.33
CA ASP A 164 -16.42 1.70 15.05
C ASP A 164 -15.14 0.88 14.82
N ALA A 165 -13.97 1.53 14.77
CA ALA A 165 -12.65 0.90 14.76
C ALA A 165 -11.55 1.84 15.26
N LEU A 166 -10.45 1.28 15.78
CA LEU A 166 -9.29 2.01 16.25
C LEU A 166 -8.02 1.59 15.49
N PHE A 167 -7.31 2.57 14.94
CA PHE A 167 -6.04 2.38 14.25
C PHE A 167 -4.93 3.14 14.97
N LEU A 168 -3.83 2.47 15.29
CA LEU A 168 -2.72 3.02 16.06
C LEU A 168 -1.39 2.80 15.34
N ASP A 169 -0.53 3.82 15.38
CA ASP A 169 0.87 3.75 14.96
C ASP A 169 1.74 4.49 15.99
N PRO A 170 1.81 3.96 17.22
CA PRO A 170 2.35 4.70 18.37
C PRO A 170 3.89 4.73 18.37
N PRO A 171 4.49 5.72 19.07
CA PRO A 171 5.90 5.67 19.41
C PRO A 171 6.22 4.40 20.23
N PHE A 172 7.38 3.79 20.00
CA PHE A 172 7.75 2.51 20.62
C PHE A 172 8.92 2.62 21.61
N ALA A 173 9.69 3.71 21.59
CA ALA A 173 10.74 3.97 22.56
C ALA A 173 10.22 4.78 23.76
N ASN A 174 9.35 5.76 23.50
CA ASN A 174 8.83 6.66 24.52
C ASN A 174 7.53 6.18 25.19
N VAL A 175 6.79 5.24 24.60
CA VAL A 175 5.56 4.71 25.21
C VAL A 175 5.71 3.20 25.38
N THR A 176 5.48 2.74 26.60
CA THR A 176 5.50 1.32 26.93
C THR A 176 4.23 0.63 26.44
N PRO A 177 4.25 -0.69 26.16
CA PRO A 177 3.06 -1.46 25.84
C PRO A 177 1.94 -1.33 26.89
N ALA A 178 2.29 -1.22 28.17
CA ALA A 178 1.33 -1.04 29.25
C ALA A 178 0.63 0.33 29.18
N GLU A 179 1.38 1.43 29.03
CA GLU A 179 0.81 2.77 28.84
C GLU A 179 -0.08 2.83 27.59
N LEU A 180 0.34 2.18 26.50
CA LEU A 180 -0.46 2.08 25.28
C LEU A 180 -1.76 1.30 25.51
N ALA A 181 -1.72 0.18 26.25
CA ALA A 181 -2.91 -0.60 26.58
C ALA A 181 -3.88 0.17 27.49
N GLU A 182 -3.36 0.92 28.46
CA GLU A 182 -4.14 1.84 29.30
C GLU A 182 -4.82 2.92 28.47
N ALA A 183 -4.11 3.54 27.53
CA ALA A 183 -4.70 4.53 26.63
C ALA A 183 -5.81 3.94 25.75
N VAL A 184 -5.63 2.72 25.25
CA VAL A 184 -6.68 2.04 24.46
C VAL A 184 -7.87 1.67 25.33
N ALA A 185 -7.66 1.23 26.57
CA ALA A 185 -8.74 0.95 27.52
C ALA A 185 -9.57 2.20 27.83
N GLU A 186 -8.92 3.34 28.06
CA GLU A 186 -9.59 4.62 28.28
C GLU A 186 -10.41 5.07 27.06
N LEU A 187 -9.89 4.90 25.84
CA LEU A 187 -10.61 5.25 24.61
C LEU A 187 -11.80 4.31 24.35
N CYS A 188 -11.63 3.01 24.58
CA CYS A 188 -12.68 2.02 24.32
C CYS A 188 -13.77 2.04 25.39
N GLY A 189 -13.41 2.31 26.65
CA GLY A 189 -14.28 2.04 27.79
C GLY A 189 -14.68 0.56 27.79
N ASP A 190 -15.98 0.29 27.95
CA ASP A 190 -16.51 -1.09 27.92
C ASP A 190 -16.73 -1.63 26.49
N ARG A 191 -16.47 -0.84 25.45
CA ARG A 191 -16.72 -1.23 24.06
C ARG A 191 -15.67 -2.22 23.56
N GLN A 192 -16.14 -3.21 22.82
CA GLN A 192 -15.28 -4.11 22.04
C GLN A 192 -15.28 -3.66 20.58
N VAL A 193 -14.18 -3.06 20.15
CA VAL A 193 -14.00 -2.59 18.78
C VAL A 193 -12.85 -3.31 18.07
N PRO A 194 -12.88 -3.40 16.74
CA PRO A 194 -11.72 -3.73 15.92
C PRO A 194 -10.54 -2.80 16.23
N LEU A 195 -9.42 -3.40 16.63
CA LEU A 195 -8.15 -2.72 16.92
C LEU A 195 -7.11 -3.10 15.88
N PHE A 196 -6.32 -2.10 15.45
CA PHE A 196 -5.22 -2.27 14.51
C PHE A 196 -4.00 -1.51 15.03
N VAL A 197 -2.94 -2.20 15.43
CA VAL A 197 -1.73 -1.60 15.99
C VAL A 197 -0.55 -1.90 15.08
N GLY A 198 0.05 -0.88 14.47
CA GLY A 198 1.38 -0.99 13.91
C GLY A 198 2.41 -0.99 15.03
N TYR A 199 3.12 -2.10 15.26
CA TYR A 199 4.08 -2.17 16.36
C TYR A 199 5.36 -2.95 16.06
N ASN A 200 6.40 -2.67 16.83
CA ASN A 200 7.70 -3.29 16.69
C ASN A 200 7.66 -4.78 17.00
N LEU A 201 7.99 -5.61 16.01
CA LEU A 201 8.03 -7.06 16.09
C LEU A 201 8.92 -7.58 17.23
N GLN A 202 10.04 -6.90 17.53
CA GLN A 202 10.94 -7.32 18.62
C GLN A 202 10.27 -7.26 19.99
N ARG A 203 9.27 -6.39 20.14
CA ARG A 203 8.49 -6.20 21.38
C ARG A 203 7.06 -6.71 21.23
N GLY A 204 6.78 -7.49 20.17
CA GLY A 204 5.43 -7.97 19.85
C GLY A 204 4.83 -8.84 20.96
N ALA A 205 5.65 -9.67 21.62
CA ALA A 205 5.20 -10.47 22.76
C ALA A 205 4.78 -9.59 23.95
N GLU A 206 5.59 -8.58 24.31
CA GLU A 206 5.25 -7.60 25.36
C GLU A 206 3.95 -6.85 25.02
N LEU A 207 3.74 -6.51 23.74
CA LEU A 207 2.51 -5.89 23.27
C LEU A 207 1.31 -6.82 23.47
N VAL A 208 1.39 -8.06 22.99
CA VAL A 208 0.30 -9.03 23.11
C VAL A 208 -0.05 -9.28 24.58
N ASP A 209 0.96 -9.42 25.44
CA ASP A 209 0.76 -9.60 26.88
C ASP A 209 0.07 -8.40 27.54
N ALA A 210 0.50 -7.17 27.21
CA ALA A 210 -0.14 -5.95 27.71
C ALA A 210 -1.59 -5.78 27.21
N PHE A 211 -1.88 -6.29 26.01
CA PHE A 211 -3.19 -6.25 25.37
C PHE A 211 -4.01 -7.54 25.55
N ALA A 212 -3.73 -8.34 26.58
CA ALA A 212 -4.40 -9.64 26.78
C ALA A 212 -5.94 -9.54 26.84
N SER A 213 -6.49 -8.44 27.37
CA SER A 213 -7.95 -8.20 27.41
C SER A 213 -8.57 -7.90 26.04
N PHE A 214 -7.76 -7.61 25.02
CA PHE A 214 -8.21 -7.22 23.69
C PHE A 214 -8.05 -8.32 22.63
N ASP A 215 -7.48 -9.49 22.96
CA ASP A 215 -7.17 -10.59 22.00
C ASP A 215 -6.35 -10.12 20.77
N LEU A 216 -5.35 -9.26 21.00
CA LEU A 216 -4.44 -8.87 19.92
C LEU A 216 -3.58 -10.06 19.47
N ARG A 217 -3.40 -10.16 18.16
CA ARG A 217 -2.51 -11.14 17.51
C ARG A 217 -1.72 -10.48 16.39
N ASP A 218 -0.51 -10.97 16.18
CA ASP A 218 0.28 -10.63 15.00
C ASP A 218 -0.40 -11.22 13.74
N THR A 219 -0.53 -10.41 12.71
CA THR A 219 -1.05 -10.85 11.40
C THR A 219 0.06 -11.40 10.48
N GLY A 220 1.33 -11.14 10.81
CA GLY A 220 2.48 -11.35 9.92
C GLY A 220 2.60 -10.31 8.81
N ASP A 221 1.69 -9.32 8.78
CA ASP A 221 1.72 -8.25 7.80
C ASP A 221 2.69 -7.14 8.19
N VAL A 222 3.85 -7.14 7.53
CA VAL A 222 4.88 -6.12 7.73
C VAL A 222 4.44 -4.75 7.17
N LEU A 223 4.61 -3.71 7.97
CA LEU A 223 4.36 -2.31 7.60
C LEU A 223 5.67 -1.63 7.14
N GLY A 224 5.60 -0.93 6.01
CA GLY A 224 6.68 -0.17 5.42
C GLY A 224 6.54 1.33 5.68
N TYR A 225 7.67 1.99 5.93
CA TYR A 225 7.72 3.42 6.25
C TYR A 225 8.58 4.15 5.23
N ALA A 226 8.16 5.37 4.91
CA ALA A 226 8.75 6.19 3.87
C ALA A 226 10.26 6.28 4.09
N THR A 227 10.74 6.70 5.25
CA THR A 227 12.17 6.89 5.55
C THR A 227 13.00 5.61 5.67
N GLY A 228 12.39 4.42 5.58
CA GLY A 228 13.09 3.13 5.54
C GLY A 228 13.76 2.69 6.85
N VAL A 229 13.64 3.49 7.92
CA VAL A 229 14.25 3.22 9.25
C VAL A 229 13.71 1.95 9.90
N MET A 230 12.46 1.61 9.55
CA MET A 230 11.66 0.58 10.23
C MET A 230 11.28 -0.60 9.32
N GLU A 231 11.89 -0.69 8.13
CA GLU A 231 11.55 -1.72 7.15
C GLU A 231 11.79 -3.13 7.71
N GLY A 232 10.76 -3.99 7.64
CA GLY A 232 10.83 -5.36 8.15
C GLY A 232 10.77 -5.48 9.67
N ARG A 233 10.53 -4.39 10.40
CA ARG A 233 10.55 -4.39 11.88
C ARG A 233 9.19 -4.10 12.52
N ILE A 234 8.25 -3.56 11.75
CA ILE A 234 6.90 -3.28 12.23
C ILE A 234 5.94 -4.26 11.59
N SER A 235 5.08 -4.86 12.41
CA SER A 235 3.95 -5.68 11.95
C SER A 235 2.64 -5.08 12.40
N LEU A 236 1.57 -5.45 11.71
CA LEU A 236 0.21 -5.14 12.10
C LEU A 236 -0.30 -6.18 13.09
N PHE A 237 -0.69 -5.74 14.28
CA PHE A 237 -1.40 -6.53 15.28
C PHE A 237 -2.88 -6.17 15.27
N THR A 238 -3.77 -7.15 15.39
CA THR A 238 -5.21 -6.88 15.38
C THR A 238 -6.03 -7.96 16.09
N ASN A 239 -7.17 -7.58 16.66
CA ASN A 239 -8.19 -8.52 17.13
C ASN A 239 -9.31 -8.75 16.08
N TRP A 240 -9.26 -8.02 14.97
CA TRP A 240 -10.30 -8.08 13.94
C TRP A 240 -10.25 -9.39 13.15
N ARG A 241 -11.44 -9.93 12.85
CA ARG A 241 -11.64 -11.11 12.01
C ARG A 241 -12.59 -10.70 10.87
N PRO A 242 -12.18 -10.79 9.60
CA PRO A 242 -12.99 -10.37 8.46
C PRO A 242 -14.20 -11.27 8.19
#